data_AF-A0A1G8UI64-F1
#
_entry.id   AF-A0A1G8UI64-F1
#
_cell.length_a   1.000
_cell.length_b   1.000
_cell.length_c   1.000
_cell.angle_alpha   90.00
_cell.angle_beta   90.00
_cell.angle_gamma   90.00
#
_symmetry.space_group_name_H-M   'P 1'
#
loop_
_entity.id
_entity.type
_entity.pdbx_description
1 polymer ?
#
loop_
_entity_poly.entity_id
_entity_poly.type
_entity_poly.pdbx_seq_one_letter_code
_entity_poly.pdbx_strand_id
1 'polypeptide(L)'
;MLLNLHVKNFALIDEIDIDFSKGLNILTGETGAGKSIVLGSLAIALGAKADKDFIRTGEEFALVEITFSADTDEVKNKLIENDISLENDCVLIQRKITPQRSVFKLNSQTVTVSVIKDIASALIDIYGQHDYQNLLNSRKHIEILDSFAKDISDVASGYKKTYAEYLRLKTLAESPEVDEVRREREISLLEYQINEIKSASLKVNEEEEVEERLKVLENAYKIQSTLSLVKDMMYDYESSAGEMINKSIREMTAISSYDSALGDLFDELNNIYSLVSDFERETYGLLEDYAPNEEELERLRERYNLINELERKYGRTIENVLEYLDDKEKELEALEDYAIKRESILKDYEKAKEALKKSADALTEVRKKNAKSFEEAITEGLSDLNFNQSSFNVAITEAPDYTANGKDKVNFEISTNPGEPLKPLENVSSGGELSRIMLAIKTVGAKSDNTETLIFDEIDAGISGVTAWKVAKKLALLSKDHQIILITHLQQIAAMADVHFEIKKTVSDNSRTNTYIDVLDEEGEIKEIARMLGDESGAESFLENASEIKKQALDYKKSIDI
;
A
#
# COMPACT_ATOMS: atom_id res chain seq x y z
N MET A 1 8.93 -7.14 27.75
CA MET A 1 8.72 -8.29 28.65
C MET A 1 7.71 -7.91 29.71
N LEU A 2 7.05 -8.87 30.37
CA LEU A 2 6.15 -8.60 31.48
C LEU A 2 6.96 -8.24 32.73
N LEU A 3 6.75 -7.04 33.27
CA LEU A 3 7.43 -6.54 34.47
C LEU A 3 6.61 -6.81 35.72
N ASN A 4 5.34 -6.43 35.70
CA ASN A 4 4.50 -6.41 36.89
C ASN A 4 3.06 -6.79 36.58
N LEU A 5 2.43 -7.53 37.51
CA LEU A 5 1.00 -7.78 37.58
C LEU A 5 0.46 -7.32 38.93
N HIS A 6 -0.42 -6.32 38.90
CA HIS A 6 -1.20 -5.89 40.04
C HIS A 6 -2.66 -6.28 39.87
N VAL A 7 -3.24 -6.95 40.86
CA VAL A 7 -4.63 -7.39 40.83
C VAL A 7 -5.28 -7.01 42.14
N LYS A 8 -6.43 -6.33 42.06
CA LYS A 8 -7.21 -5.88 43.21
C LYS A 8 -8.68 -6.26 43.07
N ASN A 9 -9.26 -6.77 44.15
CA ASN A 9 -10.68 -7.13 44.27
C ASN A 9 -11.18 -8.09 43.17
N PHE A 10 -10.35 -9.07 42.79
CA PHE A 10 -10.64 -9.99 41.68
C PHE A 10 -10.86 -11.42 42.19
N ALA A 11 -12.10 -11.91 42.11
CA ALA A 11 -12.51 -13.23 42.61
C ALA A 11 -12.06 -13.46 44.08
N LEU A 12 -11.11 -14.37 44.32
CA LEU A 12 -10.56 -14.66 45.66
C LEU A 12 -9.37 -13.78 46.06
N ILE A 13 -8.91 -12.89 45.16
CA ILE A 13 -7.80 -11.99 45.39
C ILE A 13 -8.31 -10.67 45.98
N ASP A 14 -7.79 -10.30 47.14
CA ASP A 14 -7.97 -8.97 47.75
C ASP A 14 -7.04 -7.97 47.05
N GLU A 15 -5.74 -8.18 47.18
CA GLU A 15 -4.71 -7.44 46.45
C GLU A 15 -3.47 -8.34 46.31
N ILE A 16 -2.93 -8.46 45.10
CA ILE A 16 -1.63 -9.07 44.83
C ILE A 16 -0.83 -8.14 43.93
N ASP A 17 0.48 -8.20 44.11
CA ASP A 17 1.47 -7.47 43.34
C ASP A 17 2.62 -8.45 43.06
N ILE A 18 2.86 -8.75 41.79
CA ILE A 18 3.87 -9.73 41.36
C ILE A 18 4.84 -9.04 40.40
N ASP A 19 6.10 -8.96 40.82
CA ASP A 19 7.21 -8.56 39.96
C ASP A 19 7.81 -9.80 39.28
N PHE A 20 7.70 -9.88 37.96
CA PHE A 20 8.26 -10.96 37.17
C PHE A 20 9.71 -10.65 36.75
N SER A 21 10.50 -11.70 36.60
CA SER A 21 11.89 -11.61 36.12
C SER A 21 12.06 -12.23 34.73
N LYS A 22 13.21 -12.03 34.10
CA LYS A 22 13.59 -12.80 32.90
C LYS A 22 13.75 -14.28 33.23
N GLY A 23 13.70 -15.14 32.22
CA GLY A 23 13.85 -16.58 32.40
C GLY A 23 12.54 -17.28 32.79
N LEU A 24 12.67 -18.39 33.51
CA LEU A 24 11.58 -19.28 33.88
C LEU A 24 10.98 -18.91 35.24
N ASN A 25 9.82 -18.24 35.21
CA ASN A 25 9.02 -17.86 36.38
C ASN A 25 7.99 -18.98 36.64
N ILE A 26 8.14 -19.68 37.76
CA ILE A 26 7.23 -20.79 38.13
C ILE A 26 6.35 -20.39 39.32
N LEU A 27 5.05 -20.63 39.21
CA LEU A 27 4.11 -20.47 40.31
C LEU A 27 3.58 -21.84 40.79
N THR A 28 3.77 -22.14 42.07
CA THR A 28 3.26 -23.36 42.74
C THR A 28 2.28 -23.00 43.88
N GLY A 29 1.92 -23.94 44.74
CA GLY A 29 0.84 -23.76 45.74
C GLY A 29 -0.22 -24.86 45.70
N GLU A 30 -1.29 -24.74 46.48
CA GLU A 30 -2.36 -25.75 46.58
C GLU A 30 -3.33 -25.69 45.37
N THR A 31 -3.96 -26.82 45.02
CA THR A 31 -5.00 -26.86 43.98
C THR A 31 -6.19 -25.97 44.39
N GLY A 32 -6.61 -25.10 43.48
CA GLY A 32 -7.64 -24.09 43.77
C GLY A 32 -7.14 -22.88 44.58
N ALA A 33 -5.85 -22.77 44.93
CA ALA A 33 -5.26 -21.68 45.75
C ALA A 33 -5.39 -20.25 45.17
N GLY A 34 -5.82 -20.10 43.92
CA GLY A 34 -5.79 -18.83 43.19
C GLY A 34 -4.89 -18.86 41.95
N LYS A 35 -4.17 -19.96 41.70
CA LYS A 35 -3.35 -20.21 40.51
C LYS A 35 -4.05 -19.82 39.19
N SER A 36 -5.16 -20.47 38.86
CA SER A 36 -5.93 -20.16 37.63
C SER A 36 -6.56 -18.76 37.67
N ILE A 37 -6.75 -18.18 38.86
CA ILE A 37 -7.25 -16.80 39.02
C ILE A 37 -6.17 -15.80 38.60
N VAL A 38 -4.90 -16.07 38.91
CA VAL A 38 -3.76 -15.22 38.48
C VAL A 38 -3.65 -15.22 36.95
N LEU A 39 -3.57 -16.38 36.30
CA LEU A 39 -3.55 -16.42 34.82
C LEU A 39 -4.84 -15.89 34.19
N GLY A 40 -5.99 -16.16 34.81
CA GLY A 40 -7.27 -15.61 34.41
C GLY A 40 -7.27 -14.08 34.45
N SER A 41 -6.66 -13.47 35.48
CA SER A 41 -6.55 -12.01 35.59
C SER A 41 -5.72 -11.42 34.44
N LEU A 42 -4.61 -12.07 34.07
CA LEU A 42 -3.78 -11.68 32.92
C LEU A 42 -4.59 -11.72 31.62
N ALA A 43 -5.23 -12.85 31.32
CA ALA A 43 -6.06 -13.00 30.13
C ALA A 43 -7.18 -11.96 30.08
N ILE A 44 -7.78 -11.65 31.23
CA ILE A 44 -8.80 -10.61 31.37
C ILE A 44 -8.21 -9.23 31.05
N ALA A 45 -7.09 -8.80 31.62
CA ALA A 45 -6.52 -7.51 31.26
C ALA A 45 -6.08 -7.41 29.78
N LEU A 46 -5.77 -8.54 29.14
CA LEU A 46 -5.39 -8.62 27.71
C LEU A 46 -6.58 -8.72 26.75
N GLY A 47 -7.83 -8.61 27.23
CA GLY A 47 -9.01 -8.50 26.37
C GLY A 47 -9.90 -9.75 26.28
N ALA A 48 -9.71 -10.75 27.15
CA ALA A 48 -10.68 -11.84 27.31
C ALA A 48 -12.04 -11.32 27.80
N LYS A 49 -13.09 -12.13 27.73
CA LYS A 49 -14.43 -11.71 28.20
C LYS A 49 -14.45 -11.65 29.72
N ALA A 50 -14.82 -10.49 30.29
CA ALA A 50 -15.03 -10.37 31.73
C ALA A 50 -16.50 -10.58 32.09
N ASP A 51 -16.75 -11.37 33.12
CA ASP A 51 -18.02 -11.46 33.81
C ASP A 51 -18.02 -10.62 35.09
N LYS A 52 -19.20 -10.23 35.57
CA LYS A 52 -19.37 -9.51 36.84
C LYS A 52 -19.01 -10.38 38.03
N ASP A 53 -19.08 -11.70 37.87
CA ASP A 53 -18.72 -12.69 38.88
C ASP A 53 -17.21 -12.68 39.22
N PHE A 54 -16.38 -11.98 38.42
CA PHE A 54 -14.98 -11.73 38.76
C PHE A 54 -14.80 -10.64 39.81
N ILE A 55 -15.83 -9.84 40.13
CA ILE A 55 -15.73 -8.86 41.23
C ILE A 55 -15.80 -9.62 42.56
N ARG A 56 -14.78 -9.44 43.40
CA ARG A 56 -14.74 -10.06 44.74
C ARG A 56 -16.00 -9.70 45.53
N THR A 57 -16.58 -10.70 46.20
CA THR A 57 -17.83 -10.53 46.96
C THR A 57 -17.72 -9.42 48.01
N GLY A 58 -18.56 -8.41 47.89
CA GLY A 58 -18.61 -7.25 48.79
C GLY A 58 -17.84 -6.03 48.29
N GLU A 59 -17.17 -6.12 47.13
CA GLU A 59 -16.42 -5.03 46.52
C GLU A 59 -17.21 -4.37 45.37
N GLU A 60 -16.93 -3.09 45.11
CA GLU A 60 -17.64 -2.32 44.06
C GLU A 60 -17.02 -2.47 42.66
N PHE A 61 -15.76 -2.89 42.59
CA PHE A 61 -15.02 -3.04 41.35
C PHE A 61 -13.90 -4.07 41.49
N ALA A 62 -13.45 -4.62 40.36
CA ALA A 62 -12.19 -5.33 40.23
C ALA A 62 -11.23 -4.52 39.33
N LEU A 63 -9.94 -4.57 39.62
CA LEU A 63 -8.89 -3.91 38.87
C LEU A 63 -7.77 -4.90 38.58
N VAL A 64 -7.33 -4.93 37.32
CA VAL A 64 -6.13 -5.65 36.91
C VAL A 64 -5.25 -4.67 36.15
N GLU A 65 -3.99 -4.55 36.56
CA GLU A 65 -2.98 -3.71 35.93
C GLU A 65 -1.78 -4.59 35.56
N ILE A 66 -1.30 -4.43 34.33
CA ILE A 66 -0.17 -5.16 33.79
C ILE A 66 0.80 -4.17 33.19
N THR A 67 2.07 -4.26 33.58
CA THR A 67 3.13 -3.40 33.05
C THR A 67 4.11 -4.23 32.22
N PHE A 68 4.29 -3.87 30.96
CA PHE A 68 5.32 -4.44 30.08
C PHE A 68 6.42 -3.42 29.79
N SER A 69 7.64 -3.89 29.57
CA SER A 69 8.66 -3.09 28.87
C SER A 69 8.39 -3.06 27.37
N ALA A 70 8.58 -1.90 26.74
CA ALA A 70 8.36 -1.64 25.33
C ALA A 70 9.68 -1.65 24.56
N ASP A 71 10.36 -2.80 24.55
CA ASP A 71 11.73 -2.89 24.05
C ASP A 71 11.80 -3.08 22.52
N THR A 72 10.71 -3.56 21.89
CA THR A 72 10.69 -3.91 20.45
C THR A 72 10.07 -2.82 19.57
N ASP A 73 10.60 -2.68 18.35
CA ASP A 73 10.08 -1.74 17.34
C ASP A 73 8.64 -2.07 16.91
N GLU A 74 8.25 -3.35 16.93
CA GLU A 74 6.89 -3.79 16.61
C GLU A 74 5.87 -3.19 17.59
N VAL A 75 6.15 -3.26 18.89
CA VAL A 75 5.29 -2.68 19.93
C VAL A 75 5.22 -1.16 19.78
N LYS A 76 6.35 -0.50 19.53
CA LYS A 76 6.42 0.95 19.31
C LYS A 76 5.60 1.39 18.09
N ASN A 77 5.71 0.66 16.98
CA ASN A 77 4.95 0.94 15.76
C ASN A 77 3.44 0.78 15.99
N LYS A 78 3.00 -0.30 16.64
CA LYS A 78 1.57 -0.50 16.97
C LYS A 78 1.01 0.59 17.88
N LEU A 79 1.81 1.10 18.82
CA LEU A 79 1.41 2.22 19.68
C LEU A 79 1.25 3.52 18.87
N ILE A 80 2.17 3.79 17.94
CA ILE A 80 2.11 4.96 17.04
C ILE A 80 0.89 4.89 16.11
N GLU A 81 0.63 3.72 15.51
CA GLU A 81 -0.52 3.50 14.62
C GLU A 81 -1.87 3.72 15.32
N ASN A 82 -1.91 3.56 16.64
CA ASN A 82 -3.10 3.75 17.47
C ASN A 82 -3.07 5.07 18.28
N ASP A 83 -2.18 6.01 17.95
CA ASP A 83 -2.03 7.33 18.58
C ASP A 83 -1.77 7.29 20.11
N ILE A 84 -1.12 6.23 20.61
CA ILE A 84 -0.82 6.06 22.04
C ILE A 84 0.62 6.51 22.33
N SER A 85 0.75 7.40 23.33
CA SER A 85 2.06 7.86 23.80
C SER A 85 2.72 6.84 24.73
N LEU A 86 4.03 6.68 24.57
CA LEU A 86 4.87 5.84 25.41
C LEU A 86 5.40 6.65 26.59
N GLU A 87 5.18 6.17 27.81
CA GLU A 87 5.71 6.77 29.03
C GLU A 87 6.79 5.84 29.61
N ASN A 88 8.01 6.34 29.81
CA ASN A 88 9.14 5.62 30.42
C ASN A 88 9.46 4.25 29.78
N ASP A 89 9.34 4.13 28.46
CA ASP A 89 9.55 2.87 27.73
C ASP A 89 8.71 1.69 28.26
N CYS A 90 7.55 1.99 28.86
CA CYS A 90 6.64 1.00 29.43
C CYS A 90 5.25 1.07 28.79
N VAL A 91 4.57 -0.08 28.75
CA VAL A 91 3.17 -0.21 28.39
C VAL A 91 2.39 -0.64 29.62
N LEU A 92 1.56 0.26 30.16
CA LEU A 92 0.65 -0.02 31.26
C LEU A 92 -0.75 -0.30 30.73
N ILE A 93 -1.18 -1.56 30.83
CA ILE A 93 -2.54 -2.01 30.51
C ILE A 93 -3.34 -2.07 31.82
N GLN A 94 -4.45 -1.35 31.89
CA GLN A 94 -5.35 -1.41 33.04
C GLN A 94 -6.75 -1.83 32.58
N ARG A 95 -7.36 -2.78 33.29
CA ARG A 95 -8.76 -3.12 33.13
C ARG A 95 -9.49 -2.94 34.44
N LYS A 96 -10.47 -2.03 34.46
CA LYS A 96 -11.37 -1.84 35.59
C LYS A 96 -12.76 -2.38 35.26
N ILE A 97 -13.22 -3.32 36.07
CA ILE A 97 -14.53 -3.97 35.94
C ILE A 97 -15.45 -3.48 37.05
N THR A 98 -16.63 -3.00 36.68
CA THR A 98 -17.69 -2.58 37.59
C THR A 98 -18.98 -3.33 37.23
N PRO A 99 -20.01 -3.38 38.10
CA PRO A 99 -21.27 -4.03 37.79
C PRO A 99 -21.98 -3.48 36.55
N GLN A 100 -21.68 -2.26 36.12
CA GLN A 100 -22.31 -1.60 34.96
C GLN A 100 -21.46 -1.70 33.69
N ARG A 101 -20.13 -1.60 33.79
CA ARG A 101 -19.22 -1.57 32.63
C ARG A 101 -17.83 -2.09 32.94
N SER A 102 -17.14 -2.55 31.90
CA SER A 102 -15.70 -2.83 31.90
C SER A 102 -15.00 -1.75 31.07
N VAL A 103 -13.94 -1.14 31.60
CA VAL A 103 -13.17 -0.08 30.93
C VAL A 103 -11.72 -0.52 30.80
N PHE A 104 -11.15 -0.40 29.60
CA PHE A 104 -9.73 -0.57 29.36
C PHE A 104 -9.05 0.79 29.31
N LYS A 105 -7.88 0.88 29.93
CA LYS A 105 -6.95 1.98 29.75
C LYS A 105 -5.59 1.44 29.34
N LEU A 106 -4.90 2.23 28.54
CA LEU A 106 -3.54 2.00 28.10
C LEU A 106 -2.77 3.30 28.26
N ASN A 107 -1.68 3.30 29.04
CA ASN A 107 -0.90 4.51 29.37
C ASN A 107 -1.82 5.71 29.73
N SER A 108 -2.75 5.47 30.67
CA SER A 108 -3.77 6.44 31.14
C SER A 108 -4.87 6.85 30.14
N GLN A 109 -4.82 6.41 28.87
CA GLN A 109 -5.84 6.71 27.87
C GLN A 109 -6.89 5.60 27.78
N THR A 110 -8.17 5.94 27.58
CA THR A 110 -9.24 4.93 27.43
C THR A 110 -9.26 4.40 26.00
N VAL A 111 -9.16 3.09 25.83
CA VAL A 111 -9.08 2.43 24.52
C VAL A 111 -10.13 1.34 24.36
N THR A 112 -10.35 0.90 23.11
CA THR A 112 -11.23 -0.24 22.84
C THR A 112 -10.52 -1.56 23.10
N VAL A 113 -11.30 -2.64 23.28
CA VAL A 113 -10.75 -3.99 23.39
C VAL A 113 -9.96 -4.38 22.14
N SER A 114 -10.31 -3.87 20.94
CA SER A 114 -9.58 -4.18 19.71
C SER A 114 -8.15 -3.67 19.74
N VAL A 115 -7.94 -2.46 20.29
CA VAL A 115 -6.61 -1.85 20.44
C VAL A 115 -5.76 -2.59 21.46
N ILE A 116 -6.36 -2.93 22.62
CA ILE A 116 -5.69 -3.81 23.61
C ILE A 116 -5.28 -5.11 22.96
N LYS A 117 -6.17 -5.69 22.16
CA LYS A 117 -5.90 -6.97 21.54
C LYS A 117 -4.75 -6.93 20.54
N ASP A 118 -4.73 -5.89 19.72
CA ASP A 118 -3.69 -5.69 18.72
C ASP A 118 -2.30 -5.47 19.37
N ILE A 119 -2.23 -4.69 20.44
CA ILE A 119 -0.96 -4.43 21.15
C ILE A 119 -0.52 -5.66 21.96
N ALA A 120 -1.45 -6.30 22.68
CA ALA A 120 -1.18 -7.53 23.44
C ALA A 120 -0.59 -8.63 22.56
N SER A 121 -1.01 -8.72 21.29
CA SER A 121 -0.51 -9.74 20.35
C SER A 121 0.98 -9.62 20.00
N ALA A 122 1.64 -8.50 20.34
CA ALA A 122 3.07 -8.30 20.16
C ALA A 122 3.85 -8.38 21.49
N LEU A 123 3.16 -8.36 22.63
CA LEU A 123 3.76 -8.34 23.96
C LEU A 123 3.82 -9.73 24.59
N ILE A 124 2.78 -10.55 24.41
CA ILE A 124 2.62 -11.79 25.15
C ILE A 124 1.83 -12.84 24.37
N ASP A 125 2.27 -14.09 24.47
CA ASP A 125 1.53 -15.26 24.01
C ASP A 125 1.05 -16.09 25.21
N ILE A 126 -0.21 -16.53 25.19
CA ILE A 126 -0.80 -17.38 26.24
C ILE A 126 -1.28 -18.69 25.61
N TYR A 127 -0.80 -19.82 26.16
CA TYR A 127 -1.20 -21.17 25.77
C TYR A 127 -1.95 -21.84 26.93
N GLY A 128 -3.24 -22.10 26.78
CA GLY A 128 -4.08 -22.65 27.85
C GLY A 128 -5.58 -22.66 27.52
N GLN A 129 -6.45 -22.94 28.49
CA GLN A 129 -7.91 -22.91 28.30
C GLN A 129 -8.49 -21.49 28.12
N HIS A 130 -7.74 -20.47 28.53
CA HIS A 130 -8.14 -19.06 28.47
C HIS A 130 -7.47 -18.38 27.26
N ASP A 131 -7.99 -18.70 26.08
CA ASP A 131 -7.37 -18.45 24.78
C ASP A 131 -7.11 -16.97 24.44
N TYR A 132 -5.83 -16.62 24.27
CA TYR A 132 -5.37 -15.44 23.53
C TYR A 132 -4.61 -15.91 22.27
N GLN A 133 -5.36 -16.03 21.17
CA GLN A 133 -5.07 -16.92 20.03
C GLN A 133 -4.10 -16.35 18.99
N ASN A 134 -2.81 -16.21 19.33
CA ASN A 134 -1.81 -15.76 18.37
C ASN A 134 -1.36 -16.86 17.39
N LEU A 135 -1.08 -18.06 17.89
CA LEU A 135 -0.57 -19.20 17.11
C LEU A 135 -1.66 -20.10 16.52
N LEU A 136 -2.88 -19.99 17.01
CA LEU A 136 -4.06 -20.58 16.35
C LEU A 136 -4.47 -19.78 15.11
N ASN A 137 -3.97 -18.56 14.95
CA ASN A 137 -4.23 -17.77 13.76
C ASN A 137 -3.33 -18.26 12.60
N SER A 138 -3.94 -18.95 11.62
CA SER A 138 -3.26 -19.38 10.38
C SER A 138 -2.44 -18.28 9.68
N ARG A 139 -2.77 -16.99 9.88
CA ARG A 139 -1.97 -15.89 9.32
C ARG A 139 -0.54 -15.83 9.87
N LYS A 140 -0.29 -16.26 11.11
CA LYS A 140 1.05 -16.28 11.71
C LYS A 140 1.86 -17.53 11.36
N HIS A 141 1.22 -18.59 10.86
CA HIS A 141 1.94 -19.84 10.50
C HIS A 141 2.96 -19.59 9.39
N ILE A 142 2.66 -18.68 8.46
CA ILE A 142 3.59 -18.28 7.40
C ILE A 142 4.82 -17.56 7.96
N GLU A 143 4.63 -16.71 8.97
CA GLU A 143 5.72 -15.96 9.61
C GLU A 143 6.65 -16.92 10.36
N ILE A 144 6.08 -17.91 11.06
CA ILE A 144 6.85 -18.95 11.77
C ILE A 144 7.63 -19.84 10.80
N LEU A 145 7.01 -20.24 9.69
CA LEU A 145 7.71 -21.03 8.68
C LEU A 145 8.84 -20.23 8.03
N ASP A 146 8.57 -18.99 7.66
CA ASP A 146 9.56 -18.09 7.05
C ASP A 146 10.69 -17.76 8.04
N SER A 147 10.40 -17.63 9.33
CA SER A 147 11.41 -17.36 10.37
C SER A 147 12.34 -18.56 10.63
N PHE A 148 11.88 -19.78 10.37
CA PHE A 148 12.71 -20.99 10.40
C PHE A 148 13.58 -21.13 9.15
N ALA A 149 13.10 -20.65 8.00
CA ALA A 149 13.74 -20.78 6.70
C ALA A 149 14.92 -19.81 6.51
N LYS A 150 16.15 -20.24 6.83
CA LYS A 150 17.35 -19.39 6.73
C LYS A 150 17.63 -18.85 5.32
N ASP A 151 17.20 -19.56 4.28
CA ASP A 151 17.40 -19.22 2.87
C ASP A 151 16.24 -18.40 2.26
N ILE A 152 15.22 -18.01 3.04
CA ILE A 152 14.04 -17.31 2.50
C ILE A 152 14.21 -15.80 2.36
N SER A 153 15.09 -15.17 3.15
CA SER A 153 15.19 -13.71 3.28
C SER A 153 15.35 -13.00 1.93
N ASP A 154 16.26 -13.48 1.07
CA ASP A 154 16.52 -12.86 -0.23
C ASP A 154 15.34 -13.02 -1.19
N VAL A 155 14.67 -14.18 -1.17
CA VAL A 155 13.51 -14.48 -2.02
C VAL A 155 12.28 -13.68 -1.58
N ALA A 156 12.04 -13.59 -0.26
CA ALA A 156 10.98 -12.79 0.32
C ALA A 156 11.18 -11.29 0.03
N SER A 157 12.42 -10.78 0.13
CA SER A 157 12.77 -9.40 -0.23
C SER A 157 12.54 -9.13 -1.72
N GLY A 158 12.95 -10.07 -2.59
CA GLY A 158 12.68 -10.01 -4.03
C GLY A 158 11.18 -9.96 -4.34
N TYR A 159 10.37 -10.79 -3.68
CA TYR A 159 8.92 -10.79 -3.79
C TYR A 159 8.31 -9.46 -3.36
N LYS A 160 8.71 -8.90 -2.21
CA LYS A 160 8.19 -7.61 -1.73
C LYS A 160 8.41 -6.48 -2.73
N LYS A 161 9.56 -6.46 -3.41
CA LYS A 161 9.86 -5.48 -4.47
C LYS A 161 8.96 -5.64 -5.68
N THR A 162 8.77 -6.86 -6.17
CA THR A 162 7.89 -7.12 -7.34
C THR A 162 6.42 -6.88 -7.01
N TYR A 163 5.99 -7.15 -5.78
CA TYR A 163 4.64 -6.85 -5.30
C TYR A 163 4.37 -5.35 -5.22
N ALA A 164 5.31 -4.56 -4.68
CA ALA A 164 5.18 -3.10 -4.62
C ALA A 164 5.09 -2.47 -6.02
N GLU A 165 5.92 -2.94 -6.96
CA GLU A 165 5.87 -2.47 -8.35
C GLU A 165 4.59 -2.88 -9.07
N TYR A 166 4.14 -4.12 -8.86
CA TYR A 166 2.84 -4.58 -9.36
C TYR A 166 1.70 -3.71 -8.84
N LEU A 167 1.66 -3.40 -7.54
CA LEU A 167 0.60 -2.59 -6.95
C LEU A 167 0.60 -1.17 -7.53
N ARG A 168 1.79 -0.57 -7.69
CA ARG A 168 1.95 0.75 -8.31
C ARG A 168 1.41 0.77 -9.74
N LEU A 169 1.79 -0.20 -10.57
CA LEU A 169 1.36 -0.29 -11.97
C LEU A 169 -0.12 -0.68 -12.08
N LYS A 170 -0.63 -1.52 -11.18
CA LYS A 170 -2.05 -1.87 -11.09
C LYS A 170 -2.89 -0.62 -10.89
N THR A 171 -2.54 0.22 -9.91
CA THR A 171 -3.27 1.47 -9.65
C THR A 171 -3.23 2.42 -10.86
N LEU A 172 -2.11 2.49 -11.58
CA LEU A 172 -2.01 3.29 -12.80
C LEU A 172 -2.84 2.71 -13.95
N ALA A 173 -2.85 1.39 -14.12
CA ALA A 173 -3.61 0.70 -15.16
C ALA A 173 -5.14 0.75 -14.90
N GLU A 174 -5.56 0.62 -13.64
CA GLU A 174 -6.96 0.68 -13.19
C GLU A 174 -7.50 2.11 -13.07
N SER A 175 -6.66 3.12 -13.27
CA SER A 175 -7.11 4.52 -13.30
C SER A 175 -8.20 4.70 -14.37
N PRO A 176 -9.31 5.39 -14.02
CA PRO A 176 -10.50 5.44 -14.86
C PRO A 176 -10.16 5.90 -16.26
N GLU A 177 -10.48 5.04 -17.21
CA GLU A 177 -10.27 5.30 -18.63
C GLU A 177 -11.21 6.43 -19.05
N VAL A 178 -10.66 7.48 -19.66
CA VAL A 178 -11.48 8.32 -20.54
C VAL A 178 -11.88 7.41 -21.69
N ASP A 179 -13.15 7.01 -21.72
CA ASP A 179 -13.82 6.15 -22.70
C ASP A 179 -13.03 6.06 -24.02
N GLU A 180 -12.33 4.93 -24.22
CA GLU A 180 -11.40 4.72 -25.34
C GLU A 180 -12.08 4.98 -26.70
N VAL A 181 -13.34 4.57 -26.80
CA VAL A 181 -14.21 4.80 -27.96
C VAL A 181 -14.46 6.29 -28.20
N ARG A 182 -14.60 7.09 -27.14
CA ARG A 182 -14.76 8.54 -27.25
C ARG A 182 -13.47 9.20 -27.71
N ARG A 183 -12.32 8.75 -27.21
CA ARG A 183 -11.00 9.28 -27.58
C ARG A 183 -10.63 8.97 -29.03
N GLU A 184 -10.84 7.74 -29.50
CA GLU A 184 -10.57 7.38 -30.91
C GLU A 184 -11.41 8.21 -31.89
N ARG A 185 -12.67 8.48 -31.53
CA ARG A 185 -13.54 9.38 -32.32
C ARG A 185 -13.03 10.81 -32.32
N GLU A 186 -12.53 11.28 -31.18
CA GLU A 186 -11.98 12.63 -31.03
C GLU A 186 -10.70 12.80 -31.86
N ILE A 187 -9.77 11.83 -31.78
CA ILE A 187 -8.57 11.79 -32.63
C ILE A 187 -8.96 11.80 -34.12
N SER A 188 -9.86 10.92 -34.54
CA SER A 188 -10.30 10.84 -35.94
C SER A 188 -10.92 12.16 -36.45
N LEU A 189 -11.66 12.87 -35.58
CA LEU A 189 -12.24 14.17 -35.91
C LEU A 189 -11.14 15.24 -36.03
N LEU A 190 -10.19 15.29 -35.10
CA LEU A 190 -9.07 16.23 -35.13
C LEU A 190 -8.22 16.03 -36.38
N GLU A 191 -7.86 14.78 -36.71
CA GLU A 191 -7.12 14.45 -37.94
C GLU A 191 -7.85 14.92 -39.19
N TYR A 192 -9.18 14.73 -39.26
CA TYR A 192 -9.97 15.19 -40.39
C TYR A 192 -9.91 16.72 -40.53
N GLN A 193 -10.12 17.46 -39.44
CA GLN A 193 -10.11 18.93 -39.43
C GLN A 193 -8.73 19.49 -39.79
N ILE A 194 -7.66 18.94 -39.20
CA ILE A 194 -6.28 19.32 -39.47
C ILE A 194 -5.93 19.09 -40.94
N ASN A 195 -6.29 17.92 -41.49
CA ASN A 195 -6.04 17.60 -42.90
C ASN A 195 -6.83 18.50 -43.85
N GLU A 196 -8.09 18.81 -43.55
CA GLU A 196 -8.92 19.72 -44.35
C GLU A 196 -8.25 21.10 -44.46
N ILE A 197 -7.82 21.69 -43.34
CA ILE A 197 -7.18 23.01 -43.32
C ILE A 197 -5.77 22.98 -43.96
N LYS A 198 -4.94 21.99 -43.63
CA LYS A 198 -3.57 21.88 -44.20
C LYS A 198 -3.60 21.70 -45.72
N SER A 199 -4.53 20.88 -46.23
CA SER A 199 -4.66 20.64 -47.67
C SER A 199 -4.99 21.92 -48.45
N ALA A 200 -5.68 22.88 -47.82
CA ALA A 200 -6.01 24.15 -48.42
C ALA A 200 -4.82 25.12 -48.50
N SER A 201 -3.76 24.92 -47.70
CA SER A 201 -2.52 25.72 -47.76
C SER A 201 -2.78 27.24 -47.79
N LEU A 202 -3.61 27.71 -46.86
CA LEU A 202 -4.01 29.13 -46.75
C LEU A 202 -2.79 30.01 -46.46
N LYS A 203 -2.78 31.22 -47.03
CA LYS A 203 -1.78 32.25 -46.73
C LYS A 203 -2.44 33.49 -46.14
N VAL A 204 -1.72 34.13 -45.22
CA VAL A 204 -2.11 35.42 -44.65
C VAL A 204 -2.25 36.46 -45.78
N ASN A 205 -3.32 37.26 -45.74
CA ASN A 205 -3.73 38.24 -46.77
C ASN A 205 -4.14 37.65 -48.14
N GLU A 206 -4.25 36.32 -48.28
CA GLU A 206 -4.65 35.72 -49.57
C GLU A 206 -6.10 36.07 -49.95
N GLU A 207 -7.00 36.19 -48.97
CA GLU A 207 -8.39 36.57 -49.22
C GLU A 207 -8.49 37.94 -49.90
N GLU A 208 -7.78 38.93 -49.37
CA GLU A 208 -7.74 40.30 -49.92
C GLU A 208 -7.17 40.30 -51.34
N GLU A 209 -6.05 39.58 -51.57
CA GLU A 209 -5.43 39.45 -52.90
C GLU A 209 -6.38 38.79 -53.92
N VAL A 210 -7.08 37.73 -53.51
CA VAL A 210 -8.05 37.02 -54.36
C VAL A 210 -9.27 37.90 -54.65
N GLU A 211 -9.82 38.60 -53.66
CA GLU A 211 -10.98 39.48 -53.83
C GLU A 211 -10.67 40.66 -54.77
N GLU A 212 -9.52 41.33 -54.60
CA GLU A 212 -9.07 42.41 -55.47
C GLU A 212 -8.93 41.94 -56.93
N ARG A 213 -8.30 40.77 -57.13
CA ARG A 213 -8.08 40.18 -58.45
C ARG A 213 -9.40 39.75 -59.10
N LEU A 214 -10.29 39.14 -58.33
CA LEU A 214 -11.60 38.67 -58.79
C LEU A 214 -12.47 39.86 -59.22
N LYS A 215 -12.47 40.95 -58.46
CA LYS A 215 -13.19 42.19 -58.83
C LYS A 215 -12.73 42.74 -60.19
N VAL A 216 -11.42 42.71 -60.48
CA VAL A 216 -10.88 43.13 -61.78
C VAL A 216 -11.37 42.21 -62.89
N LEU A 217 -11.24 40.89 -62.72
CA LEU A 217 -11.58 39.91 -63.74
C LEU A 217 -13.08 39.82 -64.03
N GLU A 218 -13.94 39.94 -63.02
CA GLU A 218 -15.40 39.99 -63.21
C GLU A 218 -15.84 41.21 -64.00
N ASN A 219 -15.08 42.30 -63.91
CA ASN A 219 -15.32 43.52 -64.66
C ASN A 219 -14.47 43.62 -65.94
N ALA A 220 -13.66 42.61 -66.29
CA ALA A 220 -12.69 42.69 -67.39
C ALA A 220 -13.35 43.06 -68.73
N TYR A 221 -14.50 42.47 -69.07
CA TYR A 221 -15.25 42.83 -70.28
C TYR A 221 -15.69 44.30 -70.30
N LYS A 222 -16.11 44.84 -69.15
CA LYS A 222 -16.52 46.23 -69.00
C LYS A 222 -15.31 47.17 -69.05
N ILE A 223 -14.21 46.80 -68.40
CA ILE A 223 -12.94 47.53 -68.41
C ILE A 223 -12.42 47.60 -69.85
N GLN A 224 -12.31 46.46 -70.53
CA GLN A 224 -11.79 46.37 -71.90
C GLN A 224 -12.67 47.14 -72.90
N SER A 225 -13.99 46.99 -72.85
CA SER A 225 -14.89 47.75 -73.74
C SER A 225 -14.83 49.25 -73.48
N THR A 226 -14.70 49.69 -72.23
CA THR A 226 -14.55 51.11 -71.88
C THR A 226 -13.20 51.66 -72.34
N LEU A 227 -12.09 50.94 -72.10
CA LEU A 227 -10.76 51.33 -72.56
C LEU A 227 -10.67 51.39 -74.09
N SER A 228 -11.32 50.44 -74.79
CA SER A 228 -11.42 50.48 -76.25
C SER A 228 -12.13 51.72 -76.75
N LEU A 229 -13.25 52.11 -76.13
CA LEU A 229 -13.96 53.34 -76.47
C LEU A 229 -13.10 54.59 -76.20
N VAL A 230 -12.38 54.63 -75.08
CA VAL A 230 -11.45 55.73 -74.76
C VAL A 230 -10.32 55.80 -75.79
N LYS A 231 -9.72 54.66 -76.15
CA LYS A 231 -8.70 54.57 -77.20
C LYS A 231 -9.23 55.12 -78.53
N ASP A 232 -10.44 54.73 -78.94
CA ASP A 232 -11.05 55.18 -80.18
C ASP A 232 -11.28 56.70 -80.19
N MET A 233 -11.71 57.28 -79.06
CA MET A 233 -11.92 58.74 -78.92
C MET A 233 -10.60 59.54 -78.93
N MET A 234 -9.52 58.96 -78.38
CA MET A 234 -8.24 59.65 -78.27
C MET A 234 -7.37 59.52 -79.51
N TYR A 235 -7.37 58.36 -80.17
CA TYR A 235 -6.41 58.02 -81.23
C TYR A 235 -7.05 57.63 -82.58
N ASP A 236 -7.97 56.66 -82.61
CA ASP A 236 -8.24 55.82 -83.80
C ASP A 236 -9.19 56.44 -84.87
N TYR A 237 -9.63 57.70 -84.71
CA TYR A 237 -10.57 58.38 -85.62
C TYR A 237 -10.00 59.65 -86.25
N GLU A 238 -10.40 60.01 -87.49
CA GLU A 238 -9.95 61.25 -88.17
C GLU A 238 -10.26 62.57 -87.42
N SER A 239 -11.14 62.49 -86.40
CA SER A 239 -11.54 63.57 -85.48
C SER A 239 -11.22 63.24 -84.01
N SER A 240 -10.23 62.38 -83.76
CA SER A 240 -9.79 62.06 -82.41
C SER A 240 -9.12 63.28 -81.74
N ALA A 241 -9.12 63.30 -80.41
CA ALA A 241 -8.53 64.41 -79.66
C ALA A 241 -7.04 64.58 -80.01
N GLY A 242 -6.28 63.48 -80.08
CA GLY A 242 -4.86 63.50 -80.45
C GLY A 242 -4.62 64.06 -81.86
N GLU A 243 -5.42 63.63 -82.85
CA GLU A 243 -5.26 64.11 -84.23
C GLU A 243 -5.72 65.57 -84.41
N MET A 244 -6.76 66.01 -83.69
CA MET A 244 -7.19 67.41 -83.70
C MET A 244 -6.14 68.35 -83.08
N ILE A 245 -5.50 67.91 -81.99
CA ILE A 245 -4.39 68.64 -81.37
C ILE A 245 -3.19 68.69 -82.34
N ASN A 246 -2.83 67.57 -82.96
CA ASN A 246 -1.74 67.51 -83.95
C ASN A 246 -2.01 68.41 -85.18
N LYS A 247 -3.24 68.44 -85.69
CA LYS A 247 -3.67 69.42 -86.72
C LYS A 247 -3.49 70.86 -86.24
N SER A 248 -3.90 71.16 -85.00
CA SER A 248 -3.76 72.50 -84.41
C SER A 248 -2.28 72.91 -84.26
N ILE A 249 -1.39 71.98 -83.90
CA ILE A 249 0.06 72.20 -83.86
C ILE A 249 0.60 72.56 -85.25
N ARG A 250 0.18 71.85 -86.31
CA ARG A 250 0.58 72.14 -87.70
C ARG A 250 0.18 73.55 -88.15
N GLU A 251 -1.05 73.98 -87.84
CA GLU A 251 -1.52 75.33 -88.15
C GLU A 251 -0.77 76.40 -87.32
N MET A 252 -0.58 76.15 -86.02
CA MET A 252 0.17 77.06 -85.13
C MET A 252 1.64 77.20 -85.52
N THR A 253 2.26 76.15 -86.07
CA THR A 253 3.66 76.18 -86.54
C THR A 253 3.88 77.25 -87.61
N ALA A 254 2.88 77.47 -88.49
CA ALA A 254 2.97 78.45 -89.56
C ALA A 254 3.01 79.91 -89.06
N ILE A 255 2.56 80.15 -87.82
CA ILE A 255 2.43 81.49 -87.24
C ILE A 255 3.25 81.72 -85.96
N SER A 256 3.80 80.68 -85.35
CA SER A 256 4.46 80.73 -84.03
C SER A 256 5.69 81.66 -83.98
N SER A 257 6.34 81.91 -85.12
CA SER A 257 7.52 82.79 -85.21
C SER A 257 7.19 84.28 -85.36
N TYR A 258 5.91 84.65 -85.55
CA TYR A 258 5.53 86.04 -85.77
C TYR A 258 5.44 86.87 -84.47
N ASP A 259 5.18 86.25 -83.31
CA ASP A 259 5.06 86.92 -82.01
C ASP A 259 5.41 85.96 -80.86
N SER A 260 6.03 86.45 -79.79
CA SER A 260 6.46 85.61 -78.66
C SER A 260 5.28 84.94 -77.93
N ALA A 261 4.13 85.62 -77.81
CA ALA A 261 2.96 85.02 -77.17
C ALA A 261 2.34 83.90 -78.03
N LEU A 262 2.51 83.94 -79.36
CA LEU A 262 2.15 82.83 -80.25
C LEU A 262 3.11 81.64 -80.12
N GLY A 263 4.40 81.92 -79.87
CA GLY A 263 5.40 80.91 -79.53
C GLY A 263 5.08 80.18 -78.21
N ASP A 264 4.76 80.92 -77.16
CA ASP A 264 4.38 80.35 -75.86
C ASP A 264 3.13 79.44 -75.97
N LEU A 265 2.11 79.86 -76.74
CA LEU A 265 0.92 79.04 -77.00
C LEU A 265 1.21 77.78 -77.82
N PHE A 266 2.17 77.86 -78.75
CA PHE A 266 2.61 76.70 -79.52
C PHE A 266 3.33 75.68 -78.63
N ASP A 267 4.20 76.14 -77.74
CA ASP A 267 4.91 75.27 -76.78
C ASP A 267 3.92 74.62 -75.78
N GLU A 268 2.93 75.38 -75.30
CA GLU A 268 1.85 74.85 -74.45
C GLU A 268 1.06 73.75 -75.17
N LEU A 269 0.71 73.96 -76.45
CA LEU A 269 -0.01 72.97 -77.24
C LEU A 269 0.82 71.69 -77.51
N ASN A 270 2.13 71.81 -77.71
CA ASN A 270 3.02 70.65 -77.83
C ASN A 270 3.09 69.85 -76.52
N ASN A 271 3.13 70.52 -75.36
CA ASN A 271 3.10 69.84 -74.07
C ASN A 271 1.80 69.05 -73.86
N ILE A 272 0.66 69.64 -74.26
CA ILE A 272 -0.64 68.96 -74.21
C ILE A 272 -0.62 67.73 -75.12
N TYR A 273 -0.06 67.83 -76.33
CA TYR A 273 0.07 66.70 -77.24
C TYR A 273 0.93 65.58 -76.66
N SER A 274 2.06 65.90 -76.03
CA SER A 274 2.90 64.90 -75.37
C SER A 274 2.15 64.17 -74.25
N LEU A 275 1.42 64.88 -73.39
CA LEU A 275 0.60 64.25 -72.34
C LEU A 275 -0.49 63.34 -72.89
N VAL A 276 -1.13 63.73 -74.01
CA VAL A 276 -2.12 62.90 -74.70
C VAL A 276 -1.46 61.64 -75.27
N SER A 277 -0.29 61.77 -75.90
CA SER A 277 0.43 60.62 -76.45
C SER A 277 0.91 59.64 -75.38
N ASP A 278 1.32 60.13 -74.22
CA ASP A 278 1.68 59.29 -73.07
C ASP A 278 0.45 58.55 -72.52
N PHE A 279 -0.69 59.24 -72.36
CA PHE A 279 -1.95 58.63 -71.95
C PHE A 279 -2.46 57.56 -72.93
N GLU A 280 -2.32 57.80 -74.24
CA GLU A 280 -2.65 56.82 -75.27
C GLU A 280 -1.81 55.55 -75.13
N ARG A 281 -0.50 55.70 -74.89
CA ARG A 281 0.41 54.58 -74.70
C ARG A 281 0.06 53.77 -73.46
N GLU A 282 -0.24 54.44 -72.35
CA GLU A 282 -0.68 53.78 -71.11
C GLU A 282 -2.01 53.05 -71.30
N THR A 283 -2.99 53.69 -71.96
CA THR A 283 -4.29 53.08 -72.26
C THR A 283 -4.14 51.83 -73.13
N TYR A 284 -3.22 51.85 -74.10
CA TYR A 284 -2.94 50.70 -74.95
C TYR A 284 -2.34 49.54 -74.15
N GLY A 285 -1.38 49.81 -73.27
CA GLY A 285 -0.80 48.79 -72.38
C GLY A 285 -1.86 48.13 -71.48
N LEU A 286 -2.72 48.92 -70.87
CA LEU A 286 -3.80 48.41 -70.01
C LEU A 286 -4.82 47.56 -70.78
N LEU A 287 -5.07 47.84 -72.06
CA LEU A 287 -6.03 47.09 -72.88
C LEU A 287 -5.56 45.66 -73.16
N GLU A 288 -4.24 45.45 -73.26
CA GLU A 288 -3.63 44.12 -73.33
C GLU A 288 -3.65 43.41 -71.96
N ASP A 289 -3.34 44.14 -70.89
CA ASP A 289 -3.26 43.58 -69.53
C ASP A 289 -4.62 43.11 -68.97
N TYR A 290 -5.73 43.77 -69.34
CA TYR A 290 -7.08 43.44 -68.86
C TYR A 290 -7.88 42.51 -69.80
N ALA A 291 -7.20 41.72 -70.64
CA ALA A 291 -7.88 40.73 -71.48
C ALA A 291 -8.71 39.74 -70.63
N PRO A 292 -10.00 39.49 -70.96
CA PRO A 292 -10.81 38.53 -70.23
C PRO A 292 -10.21 37.12 -70.23
N ASN A 293 -10.04 36.54 -69.04
CA ASN A 293 -9.52 35.19 -68.84
C ASN A 293 -10.49 34.36 -68.00
N GLU A 294 -11.37 33.61 -68.65
CA GLU A 294 -12.41 32.82 -67.97
C GLU A 294 -11.84 31.69 -67.11
N GLU A 295 -10.71 31.12 -67.51
CA GLU A 295 -10.06 30.03 -66.75
C GLU A 295 -9.45 30.55 -65.44
N GLU A 296 -8.83 31.73 -65.46
CA GLU A 296 -8.31 32.37 -64.25
C GLU A 296 -9.44 32.84 -63.33
N LEU A 297 -10.53 33.37 -63.90
CA LEU A 297 -11.72 33.77 -63.14
C LEU A 297 -12.34 32.59 -62.38
N GLU A 298 -12.53 31.45 -63.04
CA GLU A 298 -13.11 30.27 -62.40
C GLU A 298 -12.20 29.72 -61.30
N ARG A 299 -10.88 29.65 -61.54
CA ARG A 299 -9.90 29.23 -60.51
C ARG A 299 -9.92 30.14 -59.28
N LEU A 300 -10.03 31.46 -59.47
CA LEU A 300 -10.11 32.41 -58.35
C LEU A 300 -11.44 32.30 -57.61
N ARG A 301 -12.55 32.02 -58.30
CA ARG A 301 -13.84 31.74 -57.66
C ARG A 301 -13.80 30.47 -56.82
N GLU A 302 -13.24 29.39 -57.35
CA GLU A 302 -13.03 28.15 -56.60
C GLU A 302 -12.17 28.39 -55.36
N ARG A 303 -11.08 29.16 -55.50
CA ARG A 303 -10.20 29.53 -54.38
C ARG A 303 -10.93 30.38 -53.33
N TYR A 304 -11.66 31.40 -53.76
CA TYR A 304 -12.45 32.28 -52.89
C TYR A 304 -13.53 31.50 -52.12
N ASN A 305 -14.24 30.59 -52.81
CA ASN A 305 -15.24 29.73 -52.17
C ASN A 305 -14.61 28.80 -51.13
N LEU A 306 -13.46 28.19 -51.44
CA LEU A 306 -12.73 27.34 -50.50
C LEU A 306 -12.32 28.11 -49.24
N ILE A 307 -11.78 29.33 -49.39
CA ILE A 307 -11.41 30.20 -48.26
C ILE A 307 -12.64 30.47 -47.39
N ASN A 308 -13.74 30.93 -47.99
CA ASN A 308 -14.99 31.23 -47.28
C ASN A 308 -15.59 30.00 -46.57
N GLU A 309 -15.52 28.81 -47.18
CA GLU A 309 -16.01 27.59 -46.56
C GLU A 309 -15.20 27.21 -45.31
N LEU A 310 -13.87 27.35 -45.36
CA LEU A 310 -12.98 27.09 -44.24
C LEU A 310 -13.18 28.11 -43.13
N GLU A 311 -13.34 29.39 -43.47
CA GLU A 311 -13.61 30.43 -42.49
C GLU A 311 -14.95 30.19 -41.77
N ARG A 312 -16.00 29.85 -42.52
CA ARG A 312 -17.29 29.51 -41.92
C ARG A 312 -17.21 28.33 -40.96
N LYS A 313 -16.34 27.35 -41.24
CA LYS A 313 -16.18 26.13 -40.42
C LYS A 313 -15.26 26.34 -39.22
N TYR A 314 -14.17 27.10 -39.35
CA TYR A 314 -13.04 27.07 -38.43
C TYR A 314 -12.62 28.43 -37.85
N GLY A 315 -13.05 29.55 -38.41
CA GLY A 315 -12.68 30.88 -37.90
C GLY A 315 -13.08 32.02 -38.82
N ARG A 316 -13.38 33.21 -38.28
CA ARG A 316 -13.93 34.31 -39.10
C ARG A 316 -12.95 34.96 -40.09
N THR A 317 -11.68 34.58 -40.02
CA THR A 317 -10.57 35.09 -40.83
C THR A 317 -9.58 33.96 -41.05
N ILE A 318 -8.76 34.02 -42.11
CA ILE A 318 -7.65 33.08 -42.35
C ILE A 318 -6.76 32.93 -41.11
N GLU A 319 -6.46 34.01 -40.39
CA GLU A 319 -5.65 33.98 -39.17
C GLU A 319 -6.31 33.14 -38.07
N ASN A 320 -7.63 33.27 -37.88
CA ASN A 320 -8.35 32.45 -36.91
C ASN A 320 -8.40 30.97 -37.32
N VAL A 321 -8.49 30.69 -38.62
CA VAL A 321 -8.44 29.30 -39.13
C VAL A 321 -7.06 28.67 -38.87
N LEU A 322 -5.99 29.43 -39.04
CA LEU A 322 -4.61 28.98 -38.76
C LEU A 322 -4.32 28.84 -37.26
N GLU A 323 -4.88 29.73 -36.42
CA GLU A 323 -4.81 29.60 -34.96
C GLU A 323 -5.59 28.36 -34.49
N TYR A 324 -6.77 28.12 -35.03
CA TYR A 324 -7.54 26.89 -34.79
C TYR A 324 -6.72 25.65 -35.18
N LEU A 325 -6.03 25.67 -36.32
CA LEU A 325 -5.15 24.57 -36.74
C LEU A 325 -4.06 24.28 -35.69
N ASP A 326 -3.31 25.29 -35.25
CA ASP A 326 -2.24 25.14 -34.26
C ASP A 326 -2.76 24.59 -32.92
N ASP A 327 -3.92 25.07 -32.46
CA ASP A 327 -4.57 24.56 -31.25
C ASP A 327 -4.96 23.08 -31.39
N LYS A 328 -5.52 22.69 -32.54
CA LYS A 328 -5.92 21.29 -32.79
C LYS A 328 -4.74 20.35 -32.98
N GLU A 329 -3.63 20.83 -33.55
CA GLU A 329 -2.39 20.05 -33.62
C GLU A 329 -1.83 19.75 -32.22
N LYS A 330 -1.80 20.73 -31.33
CA LYS A 330 -1.37 20.54 -29.94
C LYS A 330 -2.31 19.61 -29.17
N GLU A 331 -3.62 19.72 -29.40
CA GLU A 331 -4.61 18.84 -28.79
C GLU A 331 -4.45 17.39 -29.26
N LEU A 332 -4.23 17.18 -30.56
CA LEU A 332 -3.95 15.87 -31.13
C LEU A 332 -2.66 15.26 -30.55
N GLU A 333 -1.56 16.02 -30.53
CA GLU A 333 -0.28 15.57 -29.97
C GLU A 333 -0.42 15.12 -28.51
N ALA A 334 -1.14 15.90 -27.68
CA ALA A 334 -1.36 15.56 -26.28
C ALA A 334 -2.19 14.27 -26.11
N LEU A 335 -3.16 14.02 -26.98
CA LEU A 335 -3.99 12.80 -26.96
C LEU A 335 -3.20 11.56 -27.43
N GLU A 336 -2.34 11.71 -28.43
CA GLU A 336 -1.45 10.64 -28.92
C GLU A 336 -0.40 10.25 -27.88
N ASP A 337 0.26 11.23 -27.25
CA ASP A 337 1.23 11.02 -26.17
C ASP A 337 0.61 10.27 -24.99
N TYR A 338 -0.63 10.62 -24.64
CA TYR A 338 -1.37 9.92 -23.61
C TYR A 338 -1.62 8.45 -23.98
N ALA A 339 -1.99 8.17 -25.23
CA ALA A 339 -2.23 6.81 -25.72
C ALA A 339 -0.96 5.96 -25.66
N ILE A 340 0.17 6.50 -26.13
CA ILE A 340 1.48 5.82 -26.08
C ILE A 340 1.87 5.52 -24.63
N LYS A 341 1.69 6.49 -23.73
CA LYS A 341 2.01 6.32 -22.30
C LYS A 341 1.11 5.27 -21.64
N ARG A 342 -0.18 5.25 -21.97
CA ARG A 342 -1.15 4.25 -21.47
C ARG A 342 -0.79 2.86 -21.95
N GLU A 343 -0.47 2.69 -23.23
CA GLU A 343 -0.04 1.40 -23.79
C GLU A 343 1.24 0.90 -23.12
N SER A 344 2.21 1.79 -22.86
CA SER A 344 3.43 1.44 -22.12
C SER A 344 3.11 0.98 -20.70
N ILE A 345 2.23 1.68 -19.97
CA ILE A 345 1.81 1.30 -18.61
C ILE A 345 1.16 -0.09 -18.60
N LEU A 346 0.29 -0.40 -19.57
CA LEU A 346 -0.36 -1.71 -19.68
C LEU A 346 0.65 -2.83 -19.98
N LYS A 347 1.60 -2.58 -20.89
CA LYS A 347 2.69 -3.52 -21.19
C LYS A 347 3.56 -3.77 -19.97
N ASP A 348 3.91 -2.73 -19.22
CA ASP A 348 4.73 -2.85 -18.02
C ASP A 348 3.95 -3.50 -16.87
N TYR A 349 2.64 -3.26 -16.77
CA TYR A 349 1.76 -3.95 -15.82
C TYR A 349 1.73 -5.47 -16.06
N GLU A 350 1.57 -5.92 -17.31
CA GLU A 350 1.60 -7.36 -17.61
C GLU A 350 2.99 -7.97 -17.34
N LYS A 351 4.09 -7.27 -17.66
CA LYS A 351 5.45 -7.72 -17.27
C LYS A 351 5.61 -7.82 -15.75
N ALA A 352 5.12 -6.84 -15.00
CA ALA A 352 5.19 -6.82 -13.54
C ALA A 352 4.36 -7.97 -12.93
N LYS A 353 3.21 -8.29 -13.51
CA LYS A 353 2.38 -9.43 -13.13
C LYS A 353 3.07 -10.77 -13.41
N GLU A 354 3.75 -10.93 -14.54
CA GLU A 354 4.57 -12.12 -14.82
C GLU A 354 5.76 -12.24 -13.86
N ALA A 355 6.45 -11.12 -13.58
CA ALA A 355 7.56 -11.08 -12.62
C ALA A 355 7.08 -11.43 -11.21
N LEU A 356 5.94 -10.87 -10.78
CA LEU A 356 5.30 -11.18 -9.50
C LEU A 356 4.97 -12.67 -9.39
N LYS A 357 4.40 -13.27 -10.45
CA LYS A 357 4.09 -14.70 -10.49
C LYS A 357 5.37 -15.53 -10.31
N LYS A 358 6.44 -15.25 -11.07
CA LYS A 358 7.72 -15.95 -10.94
C LYS A 358 8.32 -15.83 -9.54
N SER A 359 8.28 -14.63 -8.95
CA SER A 359 8.75 -14.41 -7.57
C SER A 359 7.87 -15.13 -6.54
N ALA A 360 6.55 -15.18 -6.74
CA ALA A 360 5.63 -15.92 -5.89
C ALA A 360 5.91 -17.42 -5.94
N ASP A 361 6.03 -17.99 -7.14
CA ASP A 361 6.34 -19.41 -7.34
C ASP A 361 7.68 -19.78 -6.69
N ALA A 362 8.71 -18.94 -6.82
CA ALA A 362 9.99 -19.13 -6.16
C ALA A 362 9.88 -19.10 -4.63
N LEU A 363 9.08 -18.20 -4.08
CA LEU A 363 8.83 -18.11 -2.63
C LEU A 363 8.10 -19.36 -2.13
N THR A 364 7.08 -19.82 -2.85
CA THR A 364 6.34 -21.05 -2.55
C THR A 364 7.25 -22.28 -2.54
N GLU A 365 8.17 -22.41 -3.50
CA GLU A 365 9.08 -23.56 -3.54
C GLU A 365 10.10 -23.55 -2.38
N VAL A 366 10.62 -22.40 -1.99
CA VAL A 366 11.48 -22.28 -0.80
C VAL A 366 10.71 -22.64 0.46
N ARG A 367 9.43 -22.22 0.58
CA ARG A 367 8.56 -22.60 1.70
C ARG A 367 8.29 -24.09 1.75
N LYS A 368 7.94 -24.73 0.63
CA LYS A 368 7.72 -26.19 0.57
C LYS A 368 8.97 -26.99 0.93
N LYS A 369 10.16 -26.50 0.52
CA LYS A 369 11.43 -27.12 0.89
C LYS A 369 11.66 -27.04 2.41
N ASN A 370 11.51 -25.85 2.99
CA ASN A 370 11.73 -25.63 4.41
C ASN A 370 10.64 -26.25 5.29
N ALA A 371 9.41 -26.38 4.77
CA ALA A 371 8.29 -27.06 5.44
C ALA A 371 8.66 -28.48 5.84
N LYS A 372 9.33 -29.26 4.98
CA LYS A 372 9.75 -30.63 5.30
C LYS A 372 10.75 -30.69 6.45
N SER A 373 11.77 -29.83 6.43
CA SER A 373 12.76 -29.76 7.50
C SER A 373 12.13 -29.23 8.81
N PHE A 374 11.14 -28.35 8.70
CA PHE A 374 10.36 -27.88 9.84
C PHE A 374 9.50 -29.01 10.42
N GLU A 375 8.79 -29.77 9.58
CA GLU A 375 8.00 -30.94 9.99
C GLU A 375 8.85 -31.98 10.73
N GLU A 376 10.04 -32.29 10.23
CA GLU A 376 10.99 -33.21 10.87
C GLU A 376 11.43 -32.70 12.25
N ALA A 377 11.85 -31.43 12.35
CA ALA A 377 12.29 -30.82 13.60
C ALA A 377 11.16 -30.76 14.65
N ILE A 378 9.95 -30.42 14.22
CA ILE A 378 8.76 -30.39 15.08
C ILE A 378 8.40 -31.81 15.53
N THR A 379 8.41 -32.79 14.63
CA THR A 379 8.09 -34.20 14.97
C THR A 379 9.10 -34.77 15.97
N GLU A 380 10.39 -34.46 15.84
CA GLU A 380 11.42 -34.82 16.83
C GLU A 380 11.14 -34.15 18.19
N GLY A 381 10.82 -32.85 18.18
CA GLY A 381 10.45 -32.11 19.39
C GLY A 381 9.19 -32.65 20.06
N LEU A 382 8.19 -33.06 19.29
CA LEU A 382 6.94 -33.65 19.78
C LEU A 382 7.17 -35.04 20.40
N SER A 383 8.04 -35.86 19.81
CA SER A 383 8.45 -37.16 20.38
C SER A 383 9.07 -37.00 21.78
N ASP A 384 9.88 -35.96 21.98
CA ASP A 384 10.40 -35.61 23.30
C ASP A 384 9.30 -35.23 24.31
N LEU A 385 8.16 -34.72 23.86
CA LEU A 385 7.05 -34.31 24.71
C LEU A 385 5.96 -35.39 24.84
N ASN A 386 6.35 -36.66 24.64
CA ASN A 386 5.49 -37.85 24.73
C ASN A 386 4.45 -37.99 23.62
N PHE A 387 4.69 -37.37 22.46
CA PHE A 387 3.92 -37.60 21.24
C PHE A 387 4.70 -38.51 20.28
N ASN A 388 5.13 -39.68 20.77
CA ASN A 388 6.00 -40.60 20.02
C ASN A 388 5.39 -41.13 18.69
N GLN A 389 4.08 -41.01 18.52
CA GLN A 389 3.33 -41.50 17.36
C GLN A 389 2.53 -40.38 16.67
N SER A 390 2.83 -39.11 16.99
CA SER A 390 2.19 -38.00 16.29
C SER A 390 2.80 -37.75 14.93
N SER A 391 2.01 -37.20 14.01
CA SER A 391 2.50 -36.62 12.77
C SER A 391 2.17 -35.14 12.71
N PHE A 392 3.09 -34.35 12.19
CA PHE A 392 2.93 -32.92 11.94
C PHE A 392 3.10 -32.65 10.45
N ASN A 393 2.24 -31.81 9.88
CA ASN A 393 2.22 -31.47 8.47
C ASN A 393 2.02 -29.96 8.30
N VAL A 394 2.77 -29.36 7.39
CA VAL A 394 2.65 -27.96 6.99
C VAL A 394 1.91 -27.92 5.66
N ALA A 395 0.60 -27.69 5.74
CA ALA A 395 -0.24 -27.56 4.56
C ALA A 395 -0.07 -26.17 3.93
N ILE A 396 0.57 -26.12 2.76
CA ILE A 396 0.73 -24.91 1.95
C ILE A 396 -0.27 -24.95 0.79
N THR A 397 -1.18 -23.98 0.75
CA THR A 397 -2.23 -23.84 -0.27
C THR A 397 -2.13 -22.48 -0.94
N GLU A 398 -2.63 -22.34 -2.17
CA GLU A 398 -2.64 -21.03 -2.84
C GLU A 398 -3.78 -20.13 -2.31
N ALA A 399 -3.43 -18.88 -2.00
CA ALA A 399 -4.37 -17.81 -1.71
C ALA A 399 -5.03 -17.30 -3.01
N PRO A 400 -6.26 -16.76 -2.95
CA PRO A 400 -6.96 -16.23 -4.12
C PRO A 400 -6.24 -15.03 -4.74
N ASP A 401 -5.67 -14.16 -3.89
CA ASP A 401 -5.00 -12.93 -4.28
C ASP A 401 -3.55 -12.89 -3.81
N TYR A 402 -2.71 -12.13 -4.51
CA TYR A 402 -1.36 -11.81 -4.05
C TYR A 402 -1.42 -10.84 -2.87
N THR A 403 -0.72 -11.19 -1.79
CA THR A 403 -0.61 -10.38 -0.58
C THR A 403 0.83 -9.91 -0.38
N ALA A 404 1.10 -9.04 0.58
CA ALA A 404 2.46 -8.64 0.92
C ALA A 404 3.39 -9.83 1.30
N ASN A 405 2.81 -10.97 1.71
CA ASN A 405 3.52 -12.17 2.15
C ASN A 405 3.53 -13.29 1.09
N GLY A 406 3.09 -13.03 -0.14
CA GLY A 406 3.05 -14.06 -1.18
C GLY A 406 1.64 -14.44 -1.60
N LYS A 407 1.59 -15.56 -2.31
CA LYS A 407 0.35 -16.22 -2.75
C LYS A 407 0.07 -17.51 -1.96
N ASP A 408 0.77 -17.72 -0.86
CA ASP A 408 0.62 -18.93 -0.04
C ASP A 408 -0.23 -18.66 1.19
N LYS A 409 -1.04 -19.64 1.55
CA LYS A 409 -1.66 -19.79 2.85
C LYS A 409 -1.06 -21.04 3.51
N VAL A 410 -0.42 -20.84 4.65
CA VAL A 410 0.22 -21.89 5.44
C VAL A 410 -0.69 -22.24 6.61
N ASN A 411 -0.95 -23.54 6.80
CA ASN A 411 -1.66 -24.08 7.96
C ASN A 411 -0.85 -25.21 8.59
N PHE A 412 -0.71 -25.19 9.91
CA PHE A 412 -0.14 -26.31 10.66
C PHE A 412 -1.22 -27.33 11.02
N GLU A 413 -0.97 -28.58 10.66
CA GLU A 413 -1.85 -29.71 10.90
C GLU A 413 -1.14 -30.77 11.75
N ILE A 414 -1.85 -31.37 12.68
CA ILE A 414 -1.32 -32.41 13.57
C ILE A 414 -2.29 -33.58 13.68
N SER A 415 -1.72 -34.78 13.88
CA SER A 415 -2.43 -35.95 14.36
C SER A 415 -1.69 -36.45 15.61
N THR A 416 -2.36 -36.47 16.75
CA THR A 416 -1.75 -36.86 18.04
C THR A 416 -1.71 -38.36 18.24
N ASN A 417 -2.59 -39.10 17.57
CA ASN A 417 -2.71 -40.55 17.68
C ASN A 417 -2.59 -41.23 16.31
N PRO A 418 -1.87 -42.37 16.20
CA PRO A 418 -1.80 -43.08 14.94
C PRO A 418 -3.17 -43.59 14.50
N GLY A 419 -3.48 -43.39 13.22
CA GLY A 419 -4.77 -43.72 12.63
C GLY A 419 -5.81 -42.60 12.67
N GLU A 420 -5.54 -41.49 13.38
CA GLU A 420 -6.36 -40.28 13.29
C GLU A 420 -5.94 -39.39 12.11
N PRO A 421 -6.89 -38.71 11.44
CA PRO A 421 -6.57 -37.79 10.36
C PRO A 421 -5.84 -36.55 10.91
N LEU A 422 -4.96 -35.98 10.07
CA LEU A 422 -4.38 -34.66 10.31
C LEU A 422 -5.49 -33.62 10.41
N LYS A 423 -5.44 -32.79 11.46
CA LYS A 423 -6.38 -31.70 11.69
C LYS A 423 -5.62 -30.41 11.95
N PRO A 424 -6.18 -29.23 11.60
CA PRO A 424 -5.62 -27.95 12.04
C PRO A 424 -5.41 -27.91 13.56
N LEU A 425 -4.36 -27.23 14.01
CA LEU A 425 -4.04 -27.07 15.45
C LEU A 425 -5.23 -26.51 16.26
N GLU A 426 -6.07 -25.69 15.64
CA GLU A 426 -7.30 -25.13 16.22
C GLU A 426 -8.30 -26.20 16.71
N ASN A 427 -8.24 -27.41 16.17
CA ASN A 427 -9.18 -28.49 16.46
C ASN A 427 -8.65 -29.52 17.48
N VAL A 428 -7.53 -29.24 18.15
CA VAL A 428 -6.99 -30.09 19.20
C VAL A 428 -7.80 -29.89 20.49
N SER A 429 -8.50 -30.93 20.95
CA SER A 429 -9.49 -30.83 22.04
C SER A 429 -8.91 -30.75 23.46
N SER A 430 -7.60 -30.95 23.66
CA SER A 430 -6.96 -31.00 24.99
C SER A 430 -6.00 -29.83 25.20
N GLY A 431 -6.30 -28.94 26.15
CA GLY A 431 -5.51 -27.74 26.45
C GLY A 431 -4.06 -28.05 26.81
N GLY A 432 -3.82 -29.06 27.65
CA GLY A 432 -2.46 -29.47 28.02
C GLY A 432 -1.66 -30.10 26.87
N GLU A 433 -2.32 -30.78 25.93
CA GLU A 433 -1.65 -31.26 24.71
C GLU A 433 -1.27 -30.10 23.81
N LEU A 434 -2.17 -29.13 23.63
CA LEU A 434 -1.91 -27.93 22.85
C LEU A 434 -0.73 -27.13 23.43
N SER A 435 -0.67 -26.91 24.75
CA SER A 435 0.45 -26.22 25.41
C SER A 435 1.80 -26.92 25.15
N ARG A 436 1.83 -28.27 25.15
CA ARG A 436 3.05 -29.02 24.81
C ARG A 436 3.40 -28.95 23.33
N ILE A 437 2.42 -29.01 22.43
CA ILE A 437 2.63 -28.83 20.99
C ILE A 437 3.21 -27.44 20.71
N MET A 438 2.66 -26.41 21.36
CA MET A 438 3.15 -25.03 21.24
C MET A 438 4.57 -24.88 21.80
N LEU A 439 4.89 -25.57 22.90
CA LEU A 439 6.27 -25.64 23.40
C LEU A 439 7.23 -26.21 22.36
N ALA A 440 6.86 -27.30 21.66
CA ALA A 440 7.69 -27.85 20.58
C ALA A 440 7.88 -26.85 19.43
N ILE A 441 6.79 -26.21 18.97
CA ILE A 441 6.81 -25.22 17.89
C ILE A 441 7.70 -24.03 18.26
N LYS A 442 7.49 -23.44 19.44
CA LYS A 442 8.29 -22.32 19.92
C LYS A 442 9.74 -22.70 20.17
N THR A 443 10.04 -23.90 20.67
CA THR A 443 11.43 -24.33 20.86
C THR A 443 12.18 -24.43 19.52
N VAL A 444 11.52 -24.91 18.46
CA VAL A 444 12.10 -24.99 17.12
C VAL A 444 12.21 -23.60 16.46
N GLY A 445 11.24 -22.71 16.71
CA GLY A 445 11.21 -21.33 16.20
C GLY A 445 11.90 -20.27 17.10
N ALA A 446 12.44 -20.65 18.26
CA ALA A 446 12.76 -19.73 19.36
C ALA A 446 13.72 -18.59 19.00
N LYS A 447 14.64 -18.84 18.06
CA LYS A 447 15.69 -17.88 17.68
C LYS A 447 15.22 -16.71 16.84
N SER A 448 13.99 -16.75 16.34
CA SER A 448 13.44 -15.77 15.40
C SER A 448 12.04 -15.30 15.76
N ASP A 449 11.57 -15.62 16.96
CA ASP A 449 10.31 -15.15 17.52
C ASP A 449 10.53 -13.84 18.28
N ASN A 450 9.79 -12.79 17.92
CA ASN A 450 9.88 -11.47 18.54
C ASN A 450 9.07 -11.34 19.83
N THR A 451 8.26 -12.35 20.19
CA THR A 451 7.39 -12.29 21.36
C THR A 451 8.18 -12.56 22.63
N GLU A 452 8.41 -11.56 23.47
CA GLU A 452 9.33 -11.72 24.61
C GLU A 452 8.77 -12.54 25.78
N THR A 453 7.44 -12.55 25.99
CA THR A 453 6.81 -13.23 27.13
C THR A 453 5.86 -14.33 26.67
N LEU A 454 6.04 -15.53 27.23
CA LEU A 454 5.24 -16.72 26.96
C LEU A 454 4.60 -17.22 28.26
N ILE A 455 3.29 -17.44 28.24
CA ILE A 455 2.56 -18.07 29.34
C ILE A 455 2.11 -19.46 28.92
N PHE A 456 2.46 -20.47 29.72
CA PHE A 456 1.93 -21.82 29.56
C PHE A 456 1.02 -22.15 30.75
N ASP A 457 -0.17 -22.65 30.44
CA ASP A 457 -1.12 -23.21 31.40
C ASP A 457 -1.33 -24.69 31.09
N GLU A 458 -1.56 -25.47 32.14
CA GLU A 458 -1.83 -26.92 32.10
C GLU A 458 -0.81 -27.74 31.29
N ILE A 459 0.43 -27.28 31.09
CA ILE A 459 1.44 -28.02 30.31
C ILE A 459 1.78 -29.37 30.95
N ASP A 460 1.60 -29.45 32.27
CA ASP A 460 1.81 -30.61 33.10
C ASP A 460 0.59 -31.55 33.21
N ALA A 461 -0.52 -31.22 32.53
CA ALA A 461 -1.69 -32.07 32.51
C ALA A 461 -1.41 -33.40 31.80
N GLY A 462 -1.63 -34.51 32.51
CA GLY A 462 -1.51 -35.86 31.97
C GLY A 462 -0.08 -36.36 31.77
N ILE A 463 0.94 -35.73 32.37
CA ILE A 463 2.34 -36.16 32.30
C ILE A 463 2.93 -36.43 33.69
N SER A 464 3.92 -37.32 33.77
CA SER A 464 4.66 -37.60 35.00
C SER A 464 6.04 -38.20 34.70
N GLY A 465 6.89 -38.33 35.73
CA GLY A 465 8.16 -39.04 35.65
C GLY A 465 9.12 -38.49 34.61
N VAL A 466 9.59 -39.35 33.69
CA VAL A 466 10.58 -38.99 32.65
C VAL A 466 10.04 -37.93 31.70
N THR A 467 8.74 -37.97 31.36
CA THR A 467 8.12 -36.98 30.47
C THR A 467 8.11 -35.60 31.10
N ALA A 468 7.84 -35.51 32.41
CA ALA A 468 7.88 -34.24 33.15
C ALA A 468 9.29 -33.61 33.10
N TRP A 469 10.34 -34.44 33.23
CA TRP A 469 11.73 -33.98 33.08
C TRP A 469 12.04 -33.48 31.66
N LYS A 470 11.54 -34.14 30.62
CA LYS A 470 11.74 -33.68 29.23
C LYS A 470 11.07 -32.33 28.99
N VAL A 471 9.84 -32.14 29.47
CA VAL A 471 9.12 -30.86 29.41
C VAL A 471 9.89 -29.78 30.17
N ALA A 472 10.30 -30.06 31.41
CA ALA A 472 11.06 -29.13 32.25
C ALA A 472 12.37 -28.67 31.57
N LYS A 473 13.08 -29.59 30.91
CA LYS A 473 14.29 -29.28 30.14
C LYS A 473 14.04 -28.38 28.94
N LYS A 474 12.97 -28.63 28.16
CA LYS A 474 12.61 -27.79 27.01
C LYS A 474 12.17 -26.39 27.45
N LEU A 475 11.43 -26.28 28.56
CA LEU A 475 11.08 -24.99 29.17
C LEU A 475 12.33 -24.20 29.60
N ALA A 476 13.28 -24.86 30.28
CA ALA A 476 14.54 -24.23 30.66
C ALA A 476 15.34 -23.75 29.42
N LEU A 477 15.39 -24.55 28.35
CA LEU A 477 16.03 -24.15 27.10
C LEU A 477 15.37 -22.91 26.47
N LEU A 478 14.04 -22.92 26.37
CA LEU A 478 13.28 -21.80 25.79
C LEU A 478 13.38 -20.53 26.65
N SER A 479 13.52 -20.67 27.97
CA SER A 479 13.63 -19.54 28.90
C SER A 479 14.89 -18.69 28.76
N LYS A 480 15.88 -19.14 27.97
CA LYS A 480 17.09 -18.37 27.66
C LYS A 480 16.81 -17.17 26.78
N ASP A 481 15.92 -17.36 25.81
CA ASP A 481 15.57 -16.36 24.82
C ASP A 481 14.25 -15.65 25.17
N HIS A 482 13.41 -16.27 26.01
CA HIS A 482 12.06 -15.81 26.33
C HIS A 482 11.82 -15.76 27.84
N GLN A 483 11.00 -14.81 28.28
CA GLN A 483 10.41 -14.87 29.61
C GLN A 483 9.27 -15.89 29.60
N ILE A 484 9.36 -16.91 30.44
CA ILE A 484 8.32 -17.93 30.57
C ILE A 484 7.63 -17.78 31.92
N ILE A 485 6.31 -17.80 31.92
CA ILE A 485 5.48 -17.83 33.12
C ILE A 485 4.63 -19.10 33.08
N LEU A 486 4.78 -19.95 34.10
CA LEU A 486 4.12 -21.24 34.14
C LEU A 486 3.60 -21.54 35.53
N ILE A 487 2.38 -22.06 35.58
CA ILE A 487 1.82 -22.66 36.78
C ILE A 487 2.00 -24.17 36.71
N THR A 488 2.52 -24.76 37.77
CA THR A 488 2.69 -26.22 37.81
C THR A 488 2.37 -26.84 39.16
N HIS A 489 2.07 -28.13 39.13
CA HIS A 489 2.00 -29.04 40.27
C HIS A 489 3.12 -30.09 40.26
N LEU A 490 4.00 -30.08 39.25
CA LEU A 490 5.08 -31.05 39.12
C LEU A 490 6.40 -30.48 39.63
N GLN A 491 6.98 -31.19 40.60
CA GLN A 491 8.25 -30.85 41.24
C GLN A 491 9.42 -30.76 40.25
N GLN A 492 9.42 -31.55 39.17
CA GLN A 492 10.47 -31.54 38.14
C GLN A 492 10.49 -30.20 37.40
N ILE A 493 9.32 -29.62 37.15
CA ILE A 493 9.18 -28.33 36.47
C ILE A 493 9.51 -27.21 37.45
N ALA A 494 8.98 -27.27 38.68
CA ALA A 494 9.28 -26.29 39.73
C ALA A 494 10.78 -26.16 40.02
N ALA A 495 11.50 -27.28 40.05
CA ALA A 495 12.94 -27.28 40.27
C ALA A 495 13.75 -26.51 39.20
N MET A 496 13.24 -26.37 37.97
CA MET A 496 13.91 -25.63 36.89
C MET A 496 13.75 -24.11 36.98
N ALA A 497 12.91 -23.60 37.90
CA ALA A 497 12.64 -22.18 38.03
C ALA A 497 13.92 -21.33 38.13
N ASP A 498 13.92 -20.17 37.45
CA ASP A 498 14.82 -19.06 37.75
C ASP A 498 14.27 -18.23 38.91
N VAL A 499 12.95 -18.06 38.94
CA VAL A 499 12.22 -17.46 40.06
C VAL A 499 11.01 -18.33 40.39
N HIS A 500 10.90 -18.72 41.66
CA HIS A 500 9.85 -19.60 42.13
C HIS A 500 8.92 -18.82 43.08
N PHE A 501 7.65 -18.73 42.71
CA PHE A 501 6.59 -18.13 43.50
C PHE A 501 5.73 -19.21 44.17
N GLU A 502 5.40 -19.02 45.44
CA GLU A 502 4.47 -19.86 46.19
C GLU A 502 3.14 -19.14 46.41
N ILE A 503 2.04 -19.74 45.96
CA ILE A 503 0.69 -19.22 46.21
C ILE A 503 0.10 -19.86 47.46
N LYS A 504 -0.10 -19.04 48.50
CA LYS A 504 -0.70 -19.43 49.79
C LYS A 504 -2.12 -18.93 49.93
N LYS A 505 -2.96 -19.74 50.56
CA LYS A 505 -4.27 -19.31 51.09
C LYS A 505 -4.19 -19.19 52.59
N THR A 506 -4.69 -18.08 53.13
CA THR A 506 -4.96 -17.97 54.56
C THR A 506 -6.41 -17.55 54.77
N VAL A 507 -7.03 -18.12 55.80
CA VAL A 507 -8.36 -17.68 56.24
C VAL A 507 -8.13 -16.63 57.31
N SER A 508 -8.52 -15.40 57.02
CA SER A 508 -8.51 -14.31 58.01
C SER A 508 -9.55 -14.54 59.10
N ASP A 509 -9.38 -13.87 60.25
CA ASP A 509 -10.25 -13.98 61.43
C ASP A 509 -11.75 -13.74 61.13
N ASN A 510 -12.06 -13.05 60.03
CA ASN A 510 -13.42 -12.76 59.57
C ASN A 510 -14.01 -13.86 58.65
N SER A 511 -13.42 -15.06 58.62
CA SER A 511 -13.78 -16.16 57.72
C SER A 511 -13.66 -15.82 56.23
N ARG A 512 -12.85 -14.81 55.88
CA ARG A 512 -12.52 -14.46 54.48
C ARG A 512 -11.22 -15.12 54.07
N THR A 513 -11.23 -15.82 52.95
CA THR A 513 -10.02 -16.39 52.34
C THR A 513 -9.26 -15.32 51.57
N ASN A 514 -7.99 -15.13 51.90
CA ASN A 514 -7.06 -14.28 51.20
C ASN A 514 -5.97 -15.13 50.54
N THR A 515 -5.60 -14.76 49.32
CA THR A 515 -4.50 -15.38 48.56
C THR A 515 -3.29 -14.46 48.62
N TYR A 516 -2.13 -15.02 48.98
CA TYR A 516 -0.83 -14.34 49.00
C TYR A 516 0.14 -15.05 48.05
N ILE A 517 1.11 -14.31 47.53
CA ILE A 517 2.14 -14.82 46.62
C ILE A 517 3.49 -14.36 47.17
N ASP A 518 4.33 -15.32 47.54
CA ASP A 518 5.69 -15.06 48.04
C ASP A 518 6.72 -15.54 47.01
N VAL A 519 7.80 -14.78 46.84
CA VAL A 519 9.01 -15.27 46.13
C VAL A 519 9.81 -16.14 47.09
N LEU A 520 10.14 -17.36 46.67
CA LEU A 520 10.91 -18.31 47.46
C LEU A 520 12.42 -18.05 47.32
N ASP A 521 13.13 -18.17 48.44
CA ASP A 521 14.58 -18.32 48.46
C ASP A 521 14.97 -19.80 48.27
N GLU A 522 16.28 -20.09 48.19
CA GLU A 522 16.77 -21.45 47.94
C GLU A 522 16.26 -22.48 48.96
N GLU A 523 16.14 -22.10 50.23
CA GLU A 523 15.61 -22.98 51.28
C GLU A 523 14.09 -23.17 51.13
N GLY A 524 13.36 -22.09 50.81
CA GLY A 524 11.94 -22.09 50.52
C GLY A 524 11.60 -22.95 49.30
N GLU A 525 12.39 -22.88 48.23
CA GLU A 525 12.22 -23.71 47.03
C GLU A 525 12.34 -25.21 47.36
N ILE A 526 13.37 -25.59 48.13
CA ILE A 526 13.56 -27.00 48.54
C ILE A 526 12.37 -27.47 49.39
N LYS A 527 11.89 -26.64 50.32
CA LYS A 527 10.71 -26.95 51.14
C LYS A 527 9.44 -27.10 50.31
N GLU A 528 9.23 -26.23 49.33
CA GLU A 528 8.07 -26.29 48.45
C GLU A 528 8.13 -27.53 47.54
N ILE A 529 9.31 -27.86 46.98
CA ILE A 529 9.53 -29.09 46.21
C ILE A 529 9.28 -30.34 47.09
N ALA A 530 9.73 -30.33 48.35
CA ALA A 530 9.47 -31.42 49.30
C ALA A 530 7.97 -31.54 49.62
N ARG A 531 7.26 -30.41 49.81
CA ARG A 531 5.80 -30.38 49.98
C ARG A 531 5.10 -30.97 48.76
N MET A 532 5.54 -30.64 47.54
CA MET A 532 4.99 -31.18 46.29
C MET A 532 5.22 -32.69 46.15
N LEU A 533 6.30 -33.24 46.74
CA LEU A 533 6.54 -34.68 46.82
C LEU A 533 5.62 -35.41 47.83
N GLY A 534 4.85 -34.66 48.63
CA GLY A 534 3.90 -35.20 49.61
C GLY A 534 4.38 -35.13 51.06
N ASP A 535 5.37 -34.29 51.39
CA ASP A 535 5.80 -34.09 52.78
C ASP A 535 4.83 -33.17 53.54
N GLU A 536 3.95 -33.78 54.34
CA GLU A 536 3.13 -33.05 55.34
C GLU A 536 3.82 -32.93 56.70
N SER A 537 4.94 -33.63 56.91
CA SER A 537 5.54 -33.87 58.24
C SER A 537 6.89 -33.19 58.47
N GLY A 538 7.51 -32.63 57.43
CA GLY A 538 8.87 -32.08 57.48
C GLY A 538 9.94 -33.17 57.60
N ALA A 539 9.70 -34.35 57.03
CA ALA A 539 10.64 -35.47 57.17
C ALA A 539 11.89 -35.26 56.32
N GLU A 540 13.06 -35.48 56.93
CA GLU A 540 14.39 -35.22 56.36
C GLU A 540 14.59 -35.91 54.99
N SER A 541 14.01 -37.10 54.79
CA SER A 541 14.08 -37.84 53.52
C SER A 541 13.43 -37.12 52.34
N PHE A 542 12.37 -36.32 52.55
CA PHE A 542 11.75 -35.56 51.46
C PHE A 542 12.57 -34.33 51.10
N LEU A 543 13.20 -33.68 52.07
CA LEU A 543 14.12 -32.56 51.85
C LEU A 543 15.38 -33.00 51.10
N GLU A 544 15.93 -34.18 51.43
CA GLU A 544 17.05 -34.78 50.68
C GLU A 544 16.67 -35.02 49.21
N ASN A 545 15.51 -35.63 48.97
CA ASN A 545 15.04 -35.93 47.62
C ASN A 545 14.73 -34.64 46.82
N ALA A 546 14.11 -33.64 47.46
CA ALA A 546 13.89 -32.33 46.87
C ALA A 546 15.22 -31.63 46.50
N SER A 547 16.22 -31.71 47.37
CA SER A 547 17.56 -31.19 47.12
C SER A 547 18.24 -31.88 45.94
N GLU A 548 18.07 -33.21 45.79
CA GLU A 548 18.60 -33.96 44.65
C GLU A 548 17.93 -33.56 43.33
N ILE A 549 16.60 -33.39 43.33
CA ILE A 549 15.85 -32.88 42.17
C ILE A 549 16.33 -31.47 41.79
N LYS A 550 16.47 -30.57 42.77
CA LYS A 550 16.96 -29.20 42.52
C LYS A 550 18.38 -29.22 41.96
N LYS A 551 19.25 -30.07 42.49
CA LYS A 551 20.62 -30.26 41.98
C LYS A 551 20.63 -30.75 40.53
N GLN A 552 19.81 -31.75 40.20
CA GLN A 552 19.69 -32.26 38.82
C GLN A 552 19.22 -31.17 37.84
N ALA A 553 18.29 -30.30 38.27
CA ALA A 553 17.85 -29.16 37.49
C ALA A 553 18.99 -28.14 37.27
N LEU A 554 19.73 -27.78 38.32
CA LEU A 554 20.86 -26.86 38.24
C LEU A 554 21.99 -27.39 37.34
N ASP A 555 22.32 -28.68 37.43
CA ASP A 555 23.34 -29.31 36.59
C ASP A 555 22.94 -29.28 35.11
N TYR A 556 21.66 -29.48 34.80
CA TYR A 556 21.16 -29.33 33.44
C TYR A 556 21.23 -27.88 32.95
N LYS A 557 20.78 -26.90 33.76
CA LYS A 557 20.84 -25.47 33.39
C LYS A 557 22.27 -25.02 33.08
N LYS A 558 23.24 -25.44 33.90
CA LYS A 558 24.67 -25.22 33.63
C LYS A 558 25.14 -25.85 32.32
N SER A 559 24.61 -27.02 31.94
CA SER A 559 25.01 -27.70 30.70
C SER A 559 24.52 -27.00 29.42
N ILE A 560 23.47 -26.19 29.52
CA ILE A 560 22.92 -25.44 28.38
C ILE A 560 23.41 -23.98 28.34
N ASP A 561 24.07 -23.48 29.40
CA ASP A 561 24.70 -22.14 29.49
C ASP A 561 26.06 -22.03 28.78
N ILE A 562 26.59 -23.14 28.27
CA ILE A 562 27.83 -23.23 27.46
C ILE A 562 27.43 -23.22 25.99
#